data_AF-A0A7L1LJA9-F1
#
_entry.id   AF-A0A7L1LJA9-F1
#
_cell.length_a   1.000
_cell.length_b   1.000
_cell.length_c   1.000
_cell.angle_alpha   90.00
_cell.angle_beta   90.00
_cell.angle_gamma   90.00
#
_symmetry.space_group_name_H-M   'P 1'
#
loop_
_entity.id
_entity.type
_entity.pdbx_description
1 polymer ?
#
loop_
_entity_poly.entity_id
_entity_poly.type
_entity_poly.pdbx_seq_one_letter_code
_entity_poly.pdbx_strand_id
1 'polypeptide(L)'
;MEPGTIDNLSILYQSSDFIVVNKHWDIRIDSKMWYETLTLQSQLKYRFPELADPDTYYGFRFCHQLDFSTSGALCVALNKAAAGSAYKCFKDRLVTKAYLALVRGHVSQSRMTIRYAIGKNTTEGMTHMMCIEGTEGCENPKPCQSELIVLEHGSYSGDPVTKVLLQPLTGRTHQLRVHCSAIGHPIVGDFTYSHKKDSSPYRMMLHAYYLRIPTGKELIEVCAPDPFVTAMDSNWVPHHTTHRLDETIQELK
;
A
#
# COMPACT_ATOMS: atom_id res chain seq x y z
N MET A 1 1.46 -1.55 19.62
CA MET A 1 1.08 -0.65 18.51
C MET A 1 -0.35 -0.20 18.72
N GLU A 2 -0.62 1.09 18.62
CA GLU A 2 -1.95 1.66 18.89
C GLU A 2 -2.83 1.62 17.63
N PRO A 3 -4.15 1.42 17.78
CA PRO A 3 -5.09 1.55 16.67
C PRO A 3 -5.19 3.01 16.20
N GLY A 4 -5.65 3.21 14.97
CA GLY A 4 -5.85 4.56 14.45
C GLY A 4 -6.97 5.29 15.19
N THR A 5 -6.80 6.59 15.39
CA THR A 5 -7.80 7.49 16.01
C THR A 5 -8.07 8.68 15.10
N ILE A 6 -9.12 9.46 15.41
CA ILE A 6 -9.52 10.60 14.56
C ILE A 6 -8.45 11.70 14.48
N ASP A 7 -7.62 11.83 15.51
CA ASP A 7 -6.53 12.80 15.64
C ASP A 7 -5.17 12.23 15.19
N ASN A 8 -5.06 10.91 14.97
CA ASN A 8 -3.84 10.25 14.49
C ASN A 8 -3.66 10.41 12.98
N LEU A 9 -3.19 11.60 12.56
CA LEU A 9 -2.86 11.88 11.16
C LEU A 9 -1.41 12.33 11.02
N SER A 10 -0.59 11.48 10.40
CA SER A 10 0.81 11.79 10.10
C SER A 10 0.93 12.39 8.70
N ILE A 11 1.56 13.56 8.61
CA ILE A 11 1.80 14.28 7.35
C ILE A 11 3.25 14.05 6.92
N LEU A 12 3.42 13.56 5.69
CA LEU A 12 4.72 13.34 5.06
C LEU A 12 5.15 14.52 4.19
N TYR A 13 4.19 15.22 3.62
CA TYR A 13 4.42 16.36 2.73
C TYR A 13 3.19 17.27 2.70
N GLN A 14 3.41 18.57 2.59
CA GLN A 14 2.35 19.55 2.42
C GLN A 14 2.84 20.75 1.60
N SER A 15 2.09 21.10 0.57
CA SER A 15 2.25 22.31 -0.24
C SER A 15 0.90 23.05 -0.36
N SER A 16 0.86 24.09 -1.20
CA SER A 16 -0.41 24.75 -1.55
C SER A 16 -1.33 23.89 -2.41
N ASP A 17 -0.77 22.92 -3.13
CA ASP A 17 -1.49 22.11 -4.12
C ASP A 17 -1.74 20.67 -3.63
N PHE A 18 -0.90 20.14 -2.74
CA PHE A 18 -0.96 18.75 -2.30
C PHE A 18 -0.71 18.55 -0.80
N ILE A 19 -1.27 17.48 -0.26
CA ILE A 19 -0.90 16.92 1.03
C ILE A 19 -0.67 15.41 0.86
N VAL A 20 0.43 14.90 1.38
CA VAL A 20 0.70 13.46 1.43
C VAL A 20 0.71 13.03 2.88
N VAL A 21 -0.11 12.03 3.17
CA VAL A 21 -0.27 11.50 4.52
C VAL A 21 0.36 10.12 4.62
N ASN A 22 0.82 9.75 5.80
CA ASN A 22 1.09 8.36 6.15
C ASN A 22 -0.21 7.76 6.71
N LYS A 23 -1.03 7.19 5.82
CA LYS A 23 -2.31 6.57 6.19
C LYS A 23 -2.05 5.45 7.18
N HIS A 24 -2.78 5.41 8.29
CA HIS A 24 -2.71 4.31 9.23
C HIS A 24 -3.21 2.99 8.58
N TRP A 25 -2.80 1.85 9.13
CA TRP A 25 -3.39 0.55 8.79
C TRP A 25 -4.81 0.46 9.33
N ASP A 26 -5.64 -0.39 8.72
CA ASP A 26 -7.06 -0.59 9.05
C ASP A 26 -7.88 0.70 9.15
N ILE A 27 -7.60 1.65 8.25
CA ILE A 27 -8.40 2.87 8.05
C ILE A 27 -8.84 2.92 6.58
N ARG A 28 -10.15 3.08 6.35
CA ARG A 28 -10.68 3.36 5.01
C ARG A 28 -10.33 4.78 4.59
N ILE A 29 -10.15 4.99 3.29
CA ILE A 29 -9.92 6.33 2.74
C ILE A 29 -11.16 7.19 2.96
N ASP A 30 -12.31 6.69 2.50
CA ASP A 30 -13.61 7.32 2.63
C ASP A 30 -14.69 6.27 2.93
N SER A 31 -15.86 6.75 3.33
CA SER A 31 -17.05 5.91 3.47
C SER A 31 -18.32 6.71 3.24
N LYS A 32 -19.35 6.04 2.71
CA LYS A 32 -20.72 6.56 2.64
C LYS A 32 -21.58 6.09 3.81
N MET A 33 -21.04 5.19 4.65
CA MET A 33 -21.78 4.59 5.76
C MET A 33 -21.72 5.54 6.95
N TRP A 34 -22.88 6.05 7.36
CA TRP A 34 -22.99 7.06 8.43
C TRP A 34 -22.38 6.62 9.77
N TYR A 35 -22.32 5.32 10.03
CA TYR A 35 -21.74 4.74 11.25
C TYR A 35 -20.22 4.57 11.18
N GLU A 36 -19.60 4.73 9.99
CA GLU A 36 -18.16 4.61 9.82
C GLU A 36 -17.51 5.99 10.03
N THR A 37 -17.26 6.31 11.30
CA THR A 37 -16.79 7.64 11.73
C THR A 37 -15.28 7.81 11.61
N LEU A 38 -14.51 6.72 11.56
CA LEU A 38 -13.06 6.72 11.42
C LEU A 38 -12.67 6.37 9.98
N THR A 39 -12.34 7.41 9.21
CA THR A 39 -11.80 7.31 7.84
C THR A 39 -10.67 8.32 7.71
N LEU A 40 -9.83 8.16 6.70
CA LEU A 40 -8.82 9.18 6.42
C LEU A 40 -9.47 10.52 6.05
N GLN A 41 -10.60 10.48 5.35
CA GLN A 41 -11.41 11.67 5.07
C GLN A 41 -11.82 12.39 6.36
N SER A 42 -12.30 11.67 7.39
CA SER A 42 -12.69 12.29 8.65
C SER A 42 -11.49 12.79 9.45
N GLN A 43 -10.35 12.10 9.41
CA GLN A 43 -9.09 12.57 10.00
C GLN A 43 -8.60 13.88 9.35
N LEU A 44 -8.61 13.94 8.01
CA LEU A 44 -8.27 15.15 7.25
C LEU A 44 -9.22 16.31 7.59
N LYS A 45 -10.53 16.05 7.62
CA LYS A 45 -11.53 17.07 7.97
C LYS A 45 -11.38 17.57 9.41
N TYR A 46 -11.04 16.68 10.34
CA TYR A 46 -10.80 17.02 11.74
C TYR A 46 -9.56 17.91 11.88
N ARG A 47 -8.47 17.58 11.18
CA ARG A 47 -7.17 18.26 11.31
C ARG A 47 -7.03 19.52 10.45
N PHE A 48 -7.70 19.56 9.30
CA PHE A 48 -7.65 20.62 8.29
C PHE A 48 -9.05 20.92 7.73
N PRO A 49 -10.00 21.38 8.56
CA PRO A 49 -11.35 21.71 8.11
C PRO A 49 -11.36 22.74 6.98
N GLU A 50 -10.39 23.64 6.94
CA GLU A 50 -10.20 24.67 5.91
C GLU A 50 -9.77 24.13 4.54
N LEU A 51 -9.20 22.93 4.48
CA LEU A 51 -8.80 22.27 3.24
C LEU A 51 -9.92 21.44 2.62
N ALA A 52 -11.05 21.28 3.31
CA ALA A 52 -12.20 20.56 2.78
C ALA A 52 -12.87 21.38 1.67
N ASP A 53 -12.94 20.80 0.48
CA ASP A 53 -13.55 21.39 -0.70
C ASP A 53 -15.05 21.04 -0.77
N PRO A 54 -15.94 22.04 -0.59
CA PRO A 54 -17.39 21.81 -0.51
C PRO A 54 -18.01 21.36 -1.84
N ASP A 55 -17.31 21.56 -2.97
CA ASP A 55 -17.77 21.14 -4.30
C ASP A 55 -17.54 19.64 -4.54
N THR A 56 -16.90 18.94 -3.59
CA THR A 56 -16.77 17.48 -3.64
C THR A 56 -17.56 16.78 -2.55
N TYR A 57 -18.15 15.65 -2.95
CA TYR A 57 -18.91 14.79 -2.07
C TYR A 57 -18.15 14.39 -0.79
N TYR A 58 -16.85 14.09 -0.91
CA TYR A 58 -16.00 13.70 0.22
C TYR A 58 -15.16 14.83 0.81
N GLY A 59 -15.24 16.06 0.28
CA GLY A 59 -14.41 17.18 0.75
C GLY A 59 -12.94 17.14 0.32
N PHE A 60 -12.42 16.01 -0.18
CA PHE A 60 -11.01 15.87 -0.55
C PHE A 60 -10.86 15.12 -1.87
N ARG A 61 -9.80 15.43 -2.62
CA ARG A 61 -9.49 14.83 -3.93
C ARG A 61 -8.33 13.84 -3.77
N PHE A 62 -8.65 12.61 -3.38
CA PHE A 62 -7.67 11.54 -3.31
C PHE A 62 -7.09 11.25 -4.71
N CYS A 63 -5.78 11.38 -4.87
CA CYS A 63 -5.12 11.22 -6.18
C CYS A 63 -5.01 9.75 -6.59
N HIS A 64 -5.01 8.84 -5.61
CA HIS A 64 -5.01 7.39 -5.80
C HIS A 64 -5.64 6.70 -4.60
N GLN A 65 -5.72 5.37 -4.67
CA GLN A 65 -6.26 4.53 -3.60
C GLN A 65 -5.16 3.72 -2.90
N LEU A 66 -5.53 3.21 -1.73
CA LEU A 66 -4.77 2.29 -0.91
C LEU A 66 -5.79 1.40 -0.18
N ASP A 67 -5.52 0.10 -0.10
CA ASP A 67 -6.42 -0.84 0.58
C ASP A 67 -6.63 -0.44 2.06
N PHE A 68 -7.78 -0.80 2.63
CA PHE A 68 -8.12 -0.58 4.03
C PHE A 68 -6.96 -0.93 4.99
N SER A 69 -6.48 -2.17 4.89
CA SER A 69 -5.42 -2.69 5.77
C SER A 69 -4.00 -2.24 5.42
N THR A 70 -3.81 -1.59 4.27
CA THR A 70 -2.48 -1.10 3.86
C THR A 70 -2.25 0.29 4.43
N SER A 71 -1.13 0.48 5.13
CA SER A 71 -0.69 1.82 5.60
C SER A 71 0.22 2.51 4.59
N GLY A 72 0.57 3.77 4.81
CA GLY A 72 1.65 4.45 4.10
C GLY A 72 1.20 5.64 3.27
N ALA A 73 2.07 6.09 2.38
CA ALA A 73 1.91 7.29 1.58
C ALA A 73 0.61 7.29 0.75
N LEU A 74 -0.25 8.28 0.99
CA LEU A 74 -1.42 8.59 0.17
C LEU A 74 -1.45 10.08 -0.15
N CYS A 75 -1.50 10.42 -1.44
CA CYS A 75 -1.53 11.80 -1.90
C CYS A 75 -2.97 12.31 -2.11
N VAL A 76 -3.24 13.52 -1.62
CA VAL A 76 -4.50 14.25 -1.76
C VAL A 76 -4.20 15.60 -2.41
N ALA A 77 -4.95 15.92 -3.47
CA ALA A 77 -4.89 17.23 -4.10
C ALA A 77 -5.83 18.21 -3.38
N LEU A 78 -5.35 19.43 -3.16
CA LEU A 78 -6.05 20.49 -2.42
C LEU A 78 -6.91 21.38 -3.34
N ASN A 79 -6.79 21.24 -4.65
CA ASN A 79 -7.61 21.94 -5.62
C ASN A 79 -7.80 21.13 -6.92
N LYS A 80 -8.73 21.59 -7.77
CA LYS A 80 -9.09 20.91 -9.02
C LYS A 80 -7.92 20.83 -10.03
N ALA A 81 -7.07 21.85 -10.10
CA ALA A 81 -5.94 21.86 -11.02
C ALA A 81 -4.88 20.84 -10.60
N ALA A 82 -4.54 20.79 -9.32
CA ALA A 82 -3.65 19.80 -8.72
C ALA A 82 -4.17 18.37 -8.95
N ALA A 83 -5.46 18.13 -8.70
CA ALA A 83 -6.09 16.83 -8.93
C ALA A 83 -6.01 16.39 -10.40
N GLY A 84 -6.25 17.30 -11.34
CA GLY A 84 -6.10 17.03 -12.77
C GLY A 84 -4.66 16.70 -13.17
N SER A 85 -3.68 17.40 -12.59
CA SER A 85 -2.27 17.13 -12.88
C SER A 85 -1.84 15.77 -12.33
N ALA A 86 -2.20 15.43 -11.09
CA ALA A 86 -1.88 14.13 -10.51
C ALA A 86 -2.58 13.00 -11.27
N TYR A 87 -3.86 13.16 -11.62
CA TYR A 87 -4.62 12.21 -12.44
C TYR A 87 -3.89 11.90 -13.75
N LYS A 88 -3.36 12.91 -14.44
CA LYS A 88 -2.57 12.72 -15.67
C LYS A 88 -1.33 11.86 -15.40
N CYS A 89 -0.57 12.11 -14.34
CA CYS A 89 0.59 11.30 -13.99
C CYS A 89 0.22 9.83 -13.74
N PHE A 90 -0.89 9.54 -13.05
CA PHE A 90 -1.37 8.17 -12.83
C PHE A 90 -1.85 7.50 -14.12
N LYS A 91 -2.60 8.23 -14.96
CA LYS A 91 -3.12 7.74 -16.24
C LYS A 91 -1.97 7.39 -17.19
N ASP A 92 -0.98 8.26 -17.27
CA ASP A 92 0.17 8.14 -18.17
C ASP A 92 1.30 7.26 -17.58
N ARG A 93 1.08 6.65 -16.40
CA ARG A 93 2.03 5.77 -15.70
C ARG A 93 3.39 6.42 -15.38
N LEU A 94 3.38 7.70 -15.08
CA LEU A 94 4.57 8.48 -14.70
C LEU A 94 4.88 8.40 -13.20
N VAL A 95 3.99 7.81 -12.40
CA VAL A 95 4.13 7.70 -10.95
C VAL A 95 5.00 6.50 -10.57
N THR A 96 6.00 6.73 -9.74
CA THR A 96 6.77 5.65 -9.10
C THR A 96 6.19 5.37 -7.72
N LYS A 97 5.97 4.09 -7.41
CA LYS A 97 5.52 3.63 -6.09
C LYS A 97 6.37 2.45 -5.66
N ALA A 98 6.75 2.41 -4.39
CA ALA A 98 7.34 1.22 -3.78
C ALA A 98 6.73 0.96 -2.40
N TYR A 99 6.61 -0.31 -2.07
CA TYR A 99 5.97 -0.78 -0.85
C TYR A 99 6.94 -1.66 -0.08
N LEU A 100 6.95 -1.53 1.23
CA LEU A 100 7.55 -2.53 2.09
C LEU A 100 6.53 -3.59 2.43
N ALA A 101 6.97 -4.84 2.53
CA ALA A 101 6.17 -5.91 3.11
C ALA A 101 7.01 -6.91 3.89
N LEU A 102 6.41 -7.53 4.90
CA LEU A 102 6.88 -8.81 5.44
C LEU A 102 6.05 -9.92 4.77
N VAL A 103 6.70 -10.87 4.11
CA VAL A 103 6.06 -12.01 3.45
C VAL A 103 6.45 -13.33 4.12
N ARG A 104 5.53 -14.29 4.17
CA ARG A 104 5.76 -15.59 4.80
C ARG A 104 6.81 -16.41 4.04
N GLY A 105 7.65 -17.13 4.78
CA GLY A 105 8.75 -17.93 4.24
C GLY A 105 9.98 -17.11 3.86
N HIS A 106 11.05 -17.81 3.50
CA HIS A 106 12.28 -17.21 2.97
C HIS A 106 12.26 -17.22 1.45
N VAL A 107 12.13 -16.05 0.83
CA VAL A 107 12.20 -15.89 -0.62
C VAL A 107 13.64 -16.13 -1.05
N SER A 108 13.88 -17.11 -1.90
CA SER A 108 15.24 -17.53 -2.29
C SER A 108 15.89 -16.60 -3.32
N GLN A 109 15.09 -16.02 -4.22
CA GLN A 109 15.58 -15.13 -5.27
C GLN A 109 15.67 -13.69 -4.74
N SER A 110 16.85 -13.06 -4.84
CA SER A 110 17.07 -11.70 -4.35
C SER A 110 16.26 -10.64 -5.11
N ARG A 111 15.95 -10.89 -6.39
CA ARG A 111 15.05 -10.10 -7.22
C ARG A 111 14.13 -11.02 -8.03
N MET A 112 12.86 -10.64 -8.17
CA MET A 112 11.86 -11.40 -8.91
C MET A 112 10.88 -10.47 -9.62
N THR A 113 10.60 -10.75 -10.89
CA THR A 113 9.52 -10.11 -11.64
C THR A 113 8.29 -11.02 -11.66
N ILE A 114 7.15 -10.53 -11.15
CA ILE A 114 5.90 -11.29 -11.07
C ILE A 114 4.92 -10.75 -12.11
N ARG A 115 4.46 -11.63 -13.03
CA ARG A 115 3.68 -11.24 -14.23
C ARG A 115 2.29 -11.88 -14.35
N TYR A 116 1.82 -12.57 -13.32
CA TYR A 116 0.50 -13.20 -13.36
C TYR A 116 -0.58 -12.13 -13.63
N ALA A 117 -1.35 -12.27 -14.70
CA ALA A 117 -2.49 -11.40 -14.92
C ALA A 117 -3.52 -11.56 -13.79
N ILE A 118 -4.18 -10.47 -13.39
CA ILE A 118 -5.14 -10.48 -12.26
C ILE A 118 -6.54 -10.23 -12.78
N GLY A 119 -7.47 -11.13 -12.44
CA GLY A 119 -8.89 -11.06 -12.74
C GLY A 119 -9.76 -11.04 -11.49
N LYS A 120 -11.08 -10.93 -11.68
CA LYS A 120 -12.05 -11.03 -10.60
C LYS A 120 -12.27 -12.51 -10.27
N ASN A 121 -12.32 -12.84 -9.00
CA ASN A 121 -12.70 -14.17 -8.53
C ASN A 121 -14.23 -14.23 -8.33
N THR A 122 -14.88 -15.22 -8.93
CA THR A 122 -16.33 -15.42 -8.84
C THR A 122 -16.75 -16.61 -7.96
N THR A 123 -15.81 -17.41 -7.48
CA THR A 123 -16.07 -18.63 -6.69
C THR A 123 -16.01 -18.38 -5.17
N GLU A 124 -15.16 -17.47 -4.71
CA GLU A 124 -14.91 -17.25 -3.26
C GLU A 124 -15.59 -15.98 -2.70
N GLY A 125 -16.56 -15.43 -3.43
CA GLY A 125 -17.39 -14.30 -2.99
C GLY A 125 -16.64 -12.98 -2.77
N MET A 126 -17.21 -12.09 -1.94
CA MET A 126 -16.62 -10.76 -1.67
C MET A 126 -15.37 -10.79 -0.79
N THR A 127 -15.04 -11.92 -0.17
CA THR A 127 -13.87 -12.03 0.69
C THR A 127 -12.58 -12.09 -0.12
N HIS A 128 -12.51 -12.95 -1.14
CA HIS A 128 -11.36 -13.07 -2.03
C HIS A 128 -11.71 -12.52 -3.41
N MET A 129 -11.74 -11.20 -3.57
CA MET A 129 -12.30 -10.57 -4.78
C MET A 129 -11.46 -10.74 -6.05
N MET A 130 -10.16 -11.02 -5.90
CA MET A 130 -9.20 -11.05 -7.02
C MET A 130 -8.42 -12.36 -7.00
N CYS A 131 -8.11 -12.89 -8.18
CA CYS A 131 -7.29 -14.08 -8.36
C CYS A 131 -6.39 -13.94 -9.59
N ILE A 132 -5.43 -14.85 -9.74
CA ILE A 132 -4.52 -14.88 -10.89
C ILE A 132 -5.16 -15.61 -12.08
N GLU A 133 -4.69 -15.33 -13.28
CA GLU A 133 -5.06 -16.11 -14.46
C GLU A 133 -4.83 -17.62 -14.26
N GLY A 134 -5.72 -18.44 -14.82
CA GLY A 134 -5.63 -19.90 -14.73
C GLY A 134 -6.22 -20.52 -13.46
N THR A 135 -6.54 -19.75 -12.42
CA THR A 135 -7.32 -20.28 -11.28
C THR A 135 -8.81 -20.38 -11.62
N GLU A 136 -9.49 -21.35 -11.00
CA GLU A 136 -10.93 -21.51 -11.12
C GLU A 136 -11.68 -20.21 -10.74
N GLY A 137 -12.67 -19.81 -11.55
CA GLY A 137 -13.45 -18.60 -11.32
C GLY A 137 -12.76 -17.27 -11.65
N CYS A 138 -11.59 -17.29 -12.31
CA CYS A 138 -10.91 -16.07 -12.74
C CYS A 138 -11.56 -15.47 -14.00
N GLU A 139 -12.19 -14.31 -13.87
CA GLU A 139 -12.82 -13.58 -14.97
C GLU A 139 -12.07 -12.31 -15.33
N ASN A 140 -11.96 -12.04 -16.65
CA ASN A 140 -11.37 -10.84 -17.24
C ASN A 140 -9.97 -10.51 -16.67
N PRO A 141 -9.00 -11.45 -16.71
CA PRO A 141 -7.66 -11.19 -16.23
C PRO A 141 -7.02 -10.07 -17.04
N LYS A 142 -6.41 -9.10 -16.34
CA LYS A 142 -5.72 -7.97 -16.96
C LYS A 142 -4.22 -8.07 -16.71
N PRO A 143 -3.38 -7.69 -17.70
CA PRO A 143 -1.94 -7.67 -17.54
C PRO A 143 -1.53 -6.92 -16.27
N CYS A 144 -0.63 -7.54 -15.52
CA CYS A 144 -0.23 -7.09 -14.20
C CYS A 144 1.25 -7.40 -14.00
N GLN A 145 2.02 -6.46 -13.45
CA GLN A 145 3.44 -6.65 -13.20
C GLN A 145 3.87 -5.97 -11.90
N SER A 146 4.62 -6.71 -11.10
CA SER A 146 5.29 -6.21 -9.89
C SER A 146 6.74 -6.69 -9.86
N GLU A 147 7.66 -5.82 -9.49
CA GLU A 147 9.02 -6.20 -9.12
C GLU A 147 9.10 -6.42 -7.61
N LEU A 148 9.78 -7.48 -7.19
CA LEU A 148 10.08 -7.82 -5.80
C LEU A 148 11.60 -7.83 -5.62
N ILE A 149 12.07 -7.15 -4.58
CA ILE A 149 13.47 -7.13 -4.16
C ILE A 149 13.54 -7.55 -2.70
N VAL A 150 14.33 -8.57 -2.39
CA VAL A 150 14.54 -9.05 -1.02
C VAL A 150 15.46 -8.10 -0.26
N LEU A 151 14.96 -7.52 0.82
CA LEU A 151 15.76 -6.65 1.68
C LEU A 151 16.43 -7.46 2.78
N GLU A 152 15.65 -8.22 3.54
CA GLU A 152 16.13 -8.95 4.72
C GLU A 152 15.39 -10.29 4.88
N HIS A 153 16.10 -11.32 5.33
CA HIS A 153 15.49 -12.54 5.87
C HIS A 153 15.48 -12.47 7.39
N GLY A 154 14.42 -13.00 7.99
CA GLY A 154 14.29 -13.02 9.44
C GLY A 154 13.17 -13.93 9.90
N SER A 155 12.61 -13.60 11.05
CA SER A 155 11.42 -14.24 11.60
C SER A 155 10.40 -13.22 12.09
N TYR A 156 9.12 -13.59 12.03
CA TYR A 156 8.03 -12.84 12.63
C TYR A 156 7.26 -13.76 13.59
N SER A 157 7.30 -13.44 14.89
CA SER A 157 6.73 -14.30 15.95
C SER A 157 7.23 -15.76 15.90
N GLY A 158 8.51 -15.95 15.50
CA GLY A 158 9.16 -17.25 15.40
C GLY A 158 9.04 -17.95 14.03
N ASP A 159 8.12 -17.53 13.17
CA ASP A 159 7.98 -18.09 11.83
C ASP A 159 8.94 -17.43 10.83
N PRO A 160 9.47 -18.17 9.83
CA PRO A 160 10.33 -17.60 8.80
C PRO A 160 9.57 -16.58 7.96
N VAL A 161 10.14 -15.38 7.77
CA VAL A 161 9.61 -14.34 6.88
C VAL A 161 10.72 -13.61 6.14
N THR A 162 10.35 -12.94 5.07
CA THR A 162 11.25 -12.08 4.28
C THR A 162 10.69 -10.66 4.25
N LYS A 163 11.52 -9.67 4.55
CA LYS A 163 11.22 -8.28 4.28
C LYS A 163 11.58 -7.97 2.83
N VAL A 164 10.63 -7.42 2.09
CA VAL A 164 10.77 -7.16 0.66
C VAL A 164 10.38 -5.72 0.33
N LEU A 165 11.00 -5.17 -0.70
CA LEU A 165 10.52 -4.01 -1.43
C LEU A 165 9.72 -4.50 -2.65
N LEU A 166 8.53 -3.96 -2.83
CA LEU A 166 7.62 -4.28 -3.94
C LEU A 166 7.35 -3.03 -4.77
N GLN A 167 7.65 -3.08 -6.07
CA GLN A 167 7.37 -2.00 -7.01
C GLN A 167 6.29 -2.46 -8.01
N PRO A 168 5.02 -2.05 -7.84
CA PRO A 168 3.99 -2.34 -8.83
C PRO A 168 4.14 -1.43 -10.06
N LEU A 169 4.34 -2.02 -11.23
CA LEU A 169 4.38 -1.29 -12.52
C LEU A 169 2.99 -1.13 -13.16
N THR A 170 2.00 -1.82 -12.58
CA THR A 170 0.58 -1.69 -12.88
C THR A 170 -0.20 -1.34 -11.61
N GLY A 171 -1.48 -1.03 -11.73
CA GLY A 171 -2.35 -0.77 -10.58
C GLY A 171 -3.63 -1.59 -10.66
N ARG A 172 -3.58 -2.86 -10.27
CA ARG A 172 -4.77 -3.72 -10.11
C ARG A 172 -5.17 -3.78 -8.62
N THR A 173 -6.44 -3.99 -8.35
CA THR A 173 -6.96 -4.19 -6.99
C THR A 173 -6.22 -5.34 -6.31
N HIS A 174 -5.77 -5.12 -5.07
CA HIS A 174 -5.02 -6.11 -4.28
C HIS A 174 -3.76 -6.68 -4.97
N GLN A 175 -3.21 -6.00 -5.97
CA GLN A 175 -2.16 -6.54 -6.85
C GLN A 175 -1.00 -7.20 -6.11
N LEU A 176 -0.40 -6.49 -5.16
CA LEU A 176 0.76 -6.98 -4.41
C LEU A 176 0.42 -8.19 -3.55
N ARG A 177 -0.76 -8.16 -2.92
CA ARG A 177 -1.26 -9.23 -2.05
C ARG A 177 -1.50 -10.52 -2.82
N VAL A 178 -2.17 -10.42 -3.98
CA VAL A 178 -2.41 -11.54 -4.89
C VAL A 178 -1.10 -12.08 -5.44
N HIS A 179 -0.19 -11.22 -5.92
CA HIS A 179 1.10 -11.64 -6.48
C HIS A 179 1.97 -12.35 -5.44
N CYS A 180 2.09 -11.80 -4.23
CA CYS A 180 2.85 -12.40 -3.13
C CYS A 180 2.27 -13.78 -2.75
N SER A 181 0.94 -13.90 -2.64
CA SER A 181 0.29 -15.19 -2.40
C SER A 181 0.52 -16.19 -3.54
N ALA A 182 0.42 -15.74 -4.79
CA ALA A 182 0.62 -16.57 -5.99
C ALA A 182 2.02 -17.18 -6.10
N ILE A 183 3.05 -16.48 -5.63
CA ILE A 183 4.43 -17.00 -5.58
C ILE A 183 4.72 -17.82 -4.31
N GLY A 184 3.70 -18.13 -3.50
CA GLY A 184 3.83 -18.93 -2.27
C GLY A 184 4.29 -18.15 -1.03
N HIS A 185 4.37 -16.83 -1.12
CA HIS A 185 4.85 -15.94 -0.06
C HIS A 185 3.81 -14.89 0.32
N PRO A 186 2.64 -15.28 0.87
CA PRO A 186 1.60 -14.33 1.24
C PRO A 186 2.11 -13.31 2.25
N ILE A 187 1.55 -12.10 2.20
CA ILE A 187 1.91 -11.02 3.13
C ILE A 187 1.48 -11.41 4.55
N VAL A 188 2.36 -11.18 5.52
CA VAL A 188 2.11 -11.44 6.93
C VAL A 188 0.89 -10.64 7.40
N GLY A 189 -0.06 -11.30 8.05
CA GLY A 189 -1.31 -10.69 8.52
C GLY A 189 -2.34 -10.41 7.43
N ASP A 190 -2.14 -10.87 6.19
CA ASP A 190 -3.17 -10.79 5.15
C ASP A 190 -4.22 -11.89 5.36
N PHE A 191 -5.26 -11.57 6.12
CA PHE A 191 -6.35 -12.49 6.44
C PHE A 191 -7.04 -13.07 5.19
N THR A 192 -7.11 -12.27 4.12
CA THR A 192 -7.70 -12.66 2.84
C THR A 192 -6.77 -13.67 2.17
N TYR A 193 -5.65 -13.23 1.61
CA TYR A 193 -4.87 -14.07 0.69
C TYR A 193 -4.06 -15.18 1.36
N SER A 194 -4.10 -15.29 2.70
CA SER A 194 -3.64 -16.45 3.46
C SER A 194 -4.72 -17.52 3.71
N HIS A 195 -5.93 -17.37 3.15
CA HIS A 195 -7.09 -18.21 3.44
C HIS A 195 -7.39 -18.31 4.95
N LYS A 196 -7.41 -17.15 5.63
CA LYS A 196 -7.69 -17.02 7.08
C LYS A 196 -6.66 -17.68 8.01
N LYS A 197 -5.53 -18.15 7.49
CA LYS A 197 -4.47 -18.78 8.30
C LYS A 197 -3.63 -17.77 9.05
N ASP A 198 -3.53 -16.54 8.53
CA ASP A 198 -2.66 -15.51 9.08
C ASP A 198 -3.45 -14.39 9.77
N SER A 199 -4.07 -14.74 10.90
CA SER A 199 -4.94 -13.84 11.69
C SER A 199 -4.34 -13.40 13.02
N SER A 200 -3.15 -13.91 13.40
CA SER A 200 -2.50 -13.57 14.66
C SER A 200 -1.74 -12.23 14.66
N PRO A 201 -1.13 -11.75 13.54
CA PRO A 201 -0.53 -10.43 13.52
C PRO A 201 -1.58 -9.34 13.73
N TYR A 202 -1.24 -8.27 14.46
CA TYR A 202 -2.16 -7.18 14.78
C TYR A 202 -2.57 -6.33 13.58
N ARG A 203 -1.90 -6.51 12.42
CA ARG A 203 -2.15 -5.80 11.17
C ARG A 203 -1.60 -6.58 9.98
N MET A 204 -2.01 -6.17 8.78
CA MET A 204 -1.34 -6.59 7.56
C MET A 204 -0.01 -5.84 7.39
N MET A 205 1.06 -6.59 7.09
CA MET A 205 2.42 -6.09 6.91
C MET A 205 2.67 -5.65 5.47
N LEU A 206 1.85 -4.72 5.00
CA LEU A 206 2.04 -4.00 3.74
C LEU A 206 2.01 -2.49 3.99
N HIS A 207 3.02 -1.79 3.49
CA HIS A 207 3.20 -0.36 3.71
C HIS A 207 3.62 0.34 2.42
N ALA A 208 2.85 1.33 1.97
CA ALA A 208 3.21 2.22 0.87
C ALA A 208 4.35 3.15 1.33
N TYR A 209 5.57 2.75 1.02
CA TYR A 209 6.78 3.36 1.55
C TYR A 209 7.24 4.55 0.72
N TYR A 210 7.36 4.40 -0.60
CA TYR A 210 7.86 5.43 -1.50
C TYR A 210 6.77 5.85 -2.50
N LEU A 211 6.64 7.15 -2.68
CA LEU A 211 5.72 7.74 -3.66
C LEU A 211 6.41 8.91 -4.36
N ARG A 212 6.43 8.86 -5.70
CA ARG A 212 6.91 9.94 -6.56
C ARG A 212 5.88 10.28 -7.62
N ILE A 213 5.36 11.51 -7.60
CA ILE A 213 4.40 12.04 -8.57
C ILE A 213 5.03 13.27 -9.23
N PRO A 214 5.55 13.15 -10.46
CA PRO A 214 6.14 14.26 -11.19
C PRO A 214 5.04 15.09 -11.87
N THR A 215 4.34 15.92 -11.09
CA THR A 215 3.32 16.83 -11.67
C THR A 215 4.01 17.94 -12.45
N GLY A 216 3.26 18.64 -13.32
CA GLY A 216 3.87 19.68 -14.16
C GLY A 216 4.40 20.89 -13.40
N LYS A 217 3.88 21.17 -12.19
CA LYS A 217 4.26 22.31 -11.36
C LYS A 217 5.11 21.92 -10.14
N GLU A 218 4.96 20.69 -9.67
CA GLU A 218 5.50 20.24 -8.38
C GLU A 218 5.93 18.78 -8.49
N LEU A 219 7.15 18.47 -8.03
CA LEU A 219 7.56 17.09 -7.82
C LEU A 219 7.22 16.69 -6.37
N ILE A 220 6.21 15.83 -6.24
CA ILE A 220 5.88 15.24 -4.95
C ILE A 220 6.72 13.98 -4.81
N GLU A 221 7.67 13.96 -3.89
CA GLU A 221 8.51 12.80 -3.62
C GLU A 221 8.63 12.59 -2.12
N VAL A 222 8.15 11.46 -1.61
CA VAL A 222 8.18 11.13 -0.18
C VAL A 222 8.62 9.70 0.07
N CYS A 223 9.31 9.52 1.20
CA CYS A 223 9.49 8.23 1.86
C CYS A 223 8.75 8.28 3.20
N ALA A 224 7.78 7.39 3.40
CA ALA A 224 7.19 7.15 4.71
C ALA A 224 8.21 6.45 5.63
N PRO A 225 8.14 6.62 6.97
CA PRO A 225 8.96 5.86 7.90
C PRO A 225 8.75 4.36 7.74
N ASP A 226 9.82 3.57 7.79
CA ASP A 226 9.74 2.10 7.75
C ASP A 226 9.13 1.56 9.05
N PRO A 227 7.91 0.97 9.01
CA PRO A 227 7.27 0.43 10.21
C PRO A 227 7.75 -0.99 10.57
N PHE A 228 8.49 -1.67 9.69
CA PHE A 228 8.90 -3.07 9.83
C PHE A 228 10.34 -3.14 10.33
N VAL A 229 10.55 -2.56 11.51
CA VAL A 229 11.83 -2.57 12.24
C VAL A 229 11.59 -3.08 13.66
N THR A 230 12.56 -3.81 14.22
CA THR A 230 12.42 -4.44 15.55
C THR A 230 12.09 -3.44 16.67
N ALA A 231 12.53 -2.20 16.54
CA ALA A 231 12.23 -1.13 17.50
C ALA A 231 10.74 -0.72 17.52
N MET A 232 10.01 -0.92 16.42
CA MET A 232 8.57 -0.62 16.31
C MET A 232 7.71 -1.86 16.57
N ASP A 233 8.24 -3.04 16.23
CA ASP A 233 7.55 -4.32 16.38
C ASP A 233 8.56 -5.42 16.74
N SER A 234 8.58 -5.79 18.01
CA SER A 234 9.51 -6.79 18.54
C SER A 234 9.26 -8.20 18.02
N ASN A 235 8.13 -8.46 17.36
CA ASN A 235 7.90 -9.74 16.70
C ASN A 235 8.79 -9.93 15.48
N TRP A 236 9.20 -8.83 14.81
CA TRP A 236 10.10 -8.87 13.68
C TRP A 236 11.55 -8.91 14.15
N VAL A 237 12.24 -10.02 13.81
CA VAL A 237 13.66 -10.23 14.11
C VAL A 237 14.41 -10.47 12.81
N PRO A 238 15.14 -9.47 12.28
CA PRO A 238 15.97 -9.64 11.09
C PRO A 238 17.19 -10.51 11.43
N HIS A 239 17.56 -11.40 10.51
CA HIS A 239 18.73 -12.28 10.67
C HIS A 239 19.82 -11.98 9.63
N HIS A 240 19.42 -11.65 8.40
CA HIS A 240 20.35 -11.43 7.29
C HIS A 240 19.83 -10.34 6.36
N THR A 241 20.68 -9.37 6.02
CA THR A 241 20.37 -8.32 5.04
C THR A 241 20.94 -8.70 3.67
N THR A 242 20.07 -8.76 2.66
CA THR A 242 20.43 -9.01 1.25
C THR A 242 20.63 -7.70 0.48
N HIS A 243 19.71 -6.74 0.65
CA HIS A 243 19.77 -5.43 0.00
C HIS A 243 19.46 -4.33 1.02
N ARG A 244 20.18 -3.21 0.95
CA ARG A 244 19.91 -2.05 1.80
C ARG A 244 18.77 -1.22 1.22
N LEU A 245 17.83 -0.84 2.08
CA LEU A 245 16.63 -0.10 1.67
C LEU A 245 16.98 1.21 0.97
N ASP A 246 17.88 2.01 1.56
CA ASP A 246 18.26 3.32 0.99
C ASP A 246 18.84 3.20 -0.43
N GLU A 247 19.74 2.23 -0.64
CA GLU A 247 20.36 1.96 -1.95
C GLU A 247 19.31 1.52 -2.97
N THR A 248 18.40 0.62 -2.56
CA THR A 248 17.32 0.12 -3.43
C THR A 248 16.35 1.25 -3.83
N ILE A 249 16.11 2.22 -2.95
CA ILE A 249 15.25 3.37 -3.24
C ILE A 249 15.93 4.34 -4.20
N GLN A 250 17.25 4.54 -4.08
CA GLN A 250 17.99 5.37 -5.04
C GLN A 250 17.91 4.82 -6.47
N GLU A 251 17.87 3.49 -6.64
CA GLU A 251 17.66 2.86 -7.95
C GLU A 251 16.29 3.19 -8.57
N LEU A 252 15.30 3.63 -7.77
CA LEU A 252 13.94 3.94 -8.23
C LEU A 252 13.70 5.42 -8.59
N LYS A 253 14.64 6.31 -8.25
CA LYS A 253 14.50 7.77 -8.45
C LYS A 253 14.81 8.16 -9.89
#